data_AF-A0A450Z9X4-F1
#
_entry.id   AF-A0A450Z9X4-F1
#
_cell.length_a   1.000
_cell.length_b   1.000
_cell.length_c   1.000
_cell.angle_alpha   90.00
_cell.angle_beta   90.00
_cell.angle_gamma   90.00
#
_symmetry.space_group_name_H-M   'P 1'
#
loop_
_entity.id
_entity.type
_entity.pdbx_description
1 polymer ?
#
loop_
_entity_poly.entity_id
_entity_poly.type
_entity_poly.pdbx_seq_one_letter_code
_entity_poly.pdbx_strand_id
1 'polypeptide(L)'
;QMRETDRKMQETDRRLKKAEDLFTTQWGRLMESLVSGSLIRIFNEREIPVDDVSSRIKGSRDGHSYEFDLIVHNGREVIIVEVKTTLRPDDVREFLDKLKNAKTLMPRYRDNVIYGAMAWLQANAGADRMVINRRLFSIQAVGDSARLVNDADFTPRVF
;
A
#
# COMPACT_ATOMS: atom_id res chain seq x y z
N GLN A 1 23.40 -18.47 -39.51
CA GLN A 1 22.62 -17.22 -39.52
C GLN A 1 21.34 -17.35 -38.69
N MET A 2 20.37 -18.22 -39.04
CA MET A 2 19.10 -18.35 -38.30
C MET A 2 19.25 -18.62 -36.78
N ARG A 3 20.11 -19.57 -36.38
CA ARG A 3 20.39 -19.87 -34.94
C ARG A 3 21.00 -18.70 -34.15
N GLU A 4 21.79 -17.85 -34.82
CA GLU A 4 22.39 -16.68 -34.16
C GLU A 4 21.35 -15.57 -34.01
N THR A 5 20.47 -15.40 -34.98
CA THR A 5 19.29 -14.52 -34.91
C THR A 5 18.35 -14.95 -33.79
N ASP A 6 18.01 -16.24 -33.69
CA ASP A 6 17.16 -16.77 -32.61
C ASP A 6 17.76 -16.52 -31.23
N ARG A 7 19.08 -16.70 -31.08
CA ARG A 7 19.79 -16.43 -29.83
C ARG A 7 19.78 -14.95 -29.47
N LYS A 8 19.99 -14.05 -30.45
CA LYS A 8 19.93 -12.59 -30.24
C LYS A 8 18.51 -12.13 -29.89
N MET A 9 17.48 -12.74 -30.47
CA MET A 9 16.08 -12.45 -30.16
C MET A 9 15.74 -12.84 -28.72
N GLN A 10 16.08 -14.07 -28.30
CA GLN A 10 15.90 -14.52 -26.92
C GLN A 10 16.66 -13.65 -25.89
N GLU A 11 17.86 -13.18 -26.23
CA GLU A 11 18.61 -12.27 -25.38
C GLU A 11 17.94 -10.90 -25.27
N THR A 12 17.37 -10.42 -26.37
CA THR A 12 16.63 -9.15 -26.43
C THR A 12 15.36 -9.23 -25.58
N ASP A 13 14.58 -10.30 -25.71
CA ASP A 13 13.36 -10.54 -24.90
C ASP A 13 13.69 -10.57 -23.41
N ARG A 14 14.80 -11.23 -23.03
CA ARG A 14 15.27 -11.25 -21.63
C ARG A 14 15.65 -9.87 -21.12
N ARG A 15 16.29 -9.04 -21.94
CA ARG A 15 16.65 -7.67 -21.57
C ARG A 15 15.40 -6.79 -21.44
N LEU A 16 14.44 -6.94 -22.35
CA LEU A 16 13.18 -6.19 -22.32
C LEU A 16 12.38 -6.52 -21.06
N LYS A 17 12.21 -7.82 -20.75
CA LYS A 17 11.54 -8.26 -19.52
C LYS A 17 12.21 -7.70 -18.25
N LYS A 18 13.54 -7.71 -18.19
CA LYS A 18 14.28 -7.11 -17.06
C LYS A 18 14.04 -5.60 -16.94
N ALA A 19 13.93 -4.89 -18.06
CA ALA A 19 13.64 -3.46 -18.06
C ALA A 19 12.20 -3.19 -17.58
N GLU A 20 11.22 -3.97 -18.03
CA GLU A 20 9.83 -3.90 -17.56
C GLU A 20 9.71 -4.18 -16.06
N ASP A 21 10.39 -5.21 -15.57
CA ASP A 21 10.42 -5.58 -14.15
C ASP A 21 11.05 -4.48 -13.30
N LEU A 22 12.17 -3.91 -13.76
CA LEU A 22 12.84 -2.80 -13.09
C LEU A 22 11.94 -1.57 -13.06
N PHE A 23 11.32 -1.22 -14.18
CA PHE A 23 10.41 -0.10 -14.28
C PHE A 23 9.24 -0.25 -13.31
N THR A 24 8.55 -1.40 -13.33
CA THR A 24 7.42 -1.68 -12.44
C THR A 24 7.82 -1.56 -10.97
N THR A 25 8.98 -2.11 -10.61
CA THR A 25 9.51 -2.07 -9.25
C THR A 25 9.88 -0.66 -8.81
N GLN A 26 10.54 0.13 -9.65
CA GLN A 26 10.90 1.52 -9.32
C GLN A 26 9.66 2.41 -9.26
N TRP A 27 8.68 2.16 -10.13
CA TRP A 27 7.42 2.88 -10.14
C TRP A 27 6.61 2.67 -8.85
N GLY A 28 6.56 1.42 -8.35
CA GLY A 28 5.98 1.12 -7.04
C GLY A 28 6.65 1.89 -5.90
N ARG A 29 8.00 1.92 -5.87
CA ARG A 29 8.75 2.66 -4.83
C ARG A 29 8.57 4.17 -4.91
N LEU A 30 8.45 4.72 -6.12
CA LEU A 30 8.15 6.14 -6.30
C LEU A 30 6.77 6.46 -5.71
N MET A 31 5.76 5.64 -6.00
CA MET A 31 4.43 5.77 -5.42
C MET A 31 4.44 5.67 -3.89
N GLU A 32 5.14 4.67 -3.33
CA GLU A 32 5.32 4.54 -1.88
C GLU A 32 5.92 5.82 -1.26
N SER A 33 6.94 6.40 -1.91
CA SER A 33 7.63 7.61 -1.43
C SER A 33 6.73 8.85 -1.47
N LEU A 34 5.98 9.05 -2.56
CA LEU A 34 5.05 10.17 -2.72
C LEU A 34 3.93 10.12 -1.67
N VAL A 35 3.34 8.94 -1.46
CA VAL A 35 2.30 8.72 -0.45
C VAL A 35 2.87 8.97 0.94
N SER A 36 3.97 8.30 1.30
CA SER A 36 4.63 8.42 2.60
C SER A 36 4.91 9.86 2.99
N GLY A 37 5.45 10.67 2.07
CA GLY A 37 5.78 12.09 2.31
C GLY A 37 4.56 12.97 2.61
N SER A 38 3.34 12.50 2.33
CA SER A 38 2.11 13.25 2.58
C SER A 38 1.31 12.74 3.78
N LEU A 39 1.58 11.52 4.30
CA LEU A 39 0.72 10.84 5.28
C LEU A 39 0.52 11.64 6.58
N ILE A 40 1.60 12.15 7.16
CA ILE A 40 1.53 12.92 8.42
C ILE A 40 0.61 14.14 8.23
N ARG A 41 0.85 14.89 7.16
CA ARG A 41 0.08 16.11 6.85
C ARG A 41 -1.40 15.79 6.64
N ILE A 42 -1.75 14.83 5.78
CA ILE A 42 -3.15 14.58 5.41
C ILE A 42 -3.99 13.99 6.54
N PHE A 43 -3.38 13.24 7.47
CA PHE A 43 -4.09 12.73 8.65
C PHE A 43 -4.24 13.81 9.72
N ASN A 44 -3.19 14.59 10.00
CA ASN A 44 -3.27 15.69 10.97
C ASN A 44 -4.23 16.81 10.50
N GLU A 45 -4.30 17.11 9.21
CA GLU A 45 -5.31 18.02 8.62
C GLU A 45 -6.76 17.54 8.85
N ARG A 46 -6.95 16.26 9.14
CA ARG A 46 -8.25 15.62 9.44
C ARG A 46 -8.42 15.32 10.93
N GLU A 47 -7.61 15.94 11.78
CA GLU A 47 -7.61 15.75 13.24
C GLU A 47 -7.38 14.28 13.66
N ILE A 48 -6.70 13.51 12.81
CA ILE A 48 -6.25 12.14 13.11
C ILE A 48 -4.76 12.24 13.47
N PRO A 49 -4.41 12.26 14.77
CA PRO A 49 -3.05 12.55 15.21
C PRO A 49 -2.10 11.43 14.79
N VAL A 50 -1.06 11.79 14.05
CA VAL A 50 0.02 10.88 13.65
C VAL A 50 1.36 11.59 13.71
N ASP A 51 2.37 10.88 14.20
CA ASP A 51 3.69 11.46 14.48
C ASP A 51 4.77 10.86 13.60
N ASP A 52 4.66 9.57 13.27
CA ASP A 52 5.70 8.81 12.59
C ASP A 52 5.16 7.96 11.43
N VAL A 53 6.02 7.78 10.42
CA VAL A 53 5.79 6.87 9.30
C VAL A 53 6.95 5.89 9.21
N SER A 54 6.64 4.60 9.16
CA SER A 54 7.60 3.52 8.91
C SER A 54 7.29 2.86 7.57
N SER A 55 8.31 2.70 6.73
CA SER A 55 8.17 2.05 5.42
C SER A 55 8.66 0.60 5.43
N ARG A 56 8.06 -0.21 4.55
CA ARG A 56 8.46 -1.59 4.21
C ARG A 56 8.66 -2.48 5.42
N ILE A 57 7.65 -2.53 6.29
CA ILE A 57 7.65 -3.41 7.45
C ILE A 57 7.44 -4.84 6.98
N LYS A 58 8.52 -5.62 6.97
CA LYS A 58 8.50 -7.01 6.54
C LYS A 58 9.06 -7.94 7.60
N GLY A 59 8.62 -9.20 7.55
CA GLY A 59 9.08 -10.23 8.47
C GLY A 59 8.55 -11.60 8.09
N SER A 60 8.85 -12.58 8.93
CA SER A 60 8.26 -13.92 8.87
C SER A 60 7.90 -14.35 10.28
N ARG A 61 6.73 -14.97 10.44
CA ARG A 61 6.26 -15.51 11.71
C ARG A 61 5.45 -16.76 11.47
N ASP A 62 5.75 -17.81 12.23
CA ASP A 62 5.06 -19.11 12.16
C ASP A 62 4.95 -19.63 10.71
N GLY A 63 6.02 -19.46 9.92
CA GLY A 63 6.08 -19.86 8.51
C GLY A 63 5.40 -18.90 7.53
N HIS A 64 4.79 -17.81 7.99
CA HIS A 64 4.10 -16.82 7.16
C HIS A 64 4.95 -15.56 6.99
N SER A 65 5.41 -15.31 5.77
CA SER A 65 6.01 -14.03 5.41
C SER A 65 4.93 -12.95 5.33
N TYR A 66 5.31 -11.73 5.72
CA TYR A 66 4.48 -10.56 5.55
C TYR A 66 5.33 -9.36 5.17
N GLU A 67 4.73 -8.43 4.45
CA GLU A 67 5.30 -7.12 4.11
C GLU A 67 4.14 -6.12 4.10
N PHE A 68 4.25 -5.02 4.82
CA PHE A 68 3.33 -3.88 4.77
C PHE A 68 4.07 -2.68 4.21
N ASP A 69 3.48 -1.99 3.23
CA ASP A 69 4.17 -0.92 2.50
C ASP A 69 4.50 0.24 3.42
N LEU A 70 3.51 0.75 4.17
CA LEU A 70 3.69 1.84 5.12
C LEU A 70 2.87 1.58 6.40
N ILE A 71 3.38 2.09 7.52
CA ILE A 71 2.68 2.14 8.79
C ILE A 71 2.79 3.56 9.33
N VAL A 72 1.66 4.17 9.66
CA VAL A 72 1.57 5.48 10.31
C VAL A 72 1.13 5.27 11.76
N HIS A 73 1.74 5.95 12.73
CA HIS A 73 1.41 5.73 14.14
C HIS A 73 1.69 6.95 15.03
N ASN A 74 1.02 6.97 16.19
CA ASN A 74 1.17 7.98 17.26
C ASN A 74 1.49 7.31 18.62
N GLY A 75 2.03 6.08 18.58
CA GLY A 75 2.27 5.23 19.75
C GLY A 75 1.05 4.45 20.26
N ARG A 76 -0.19 4.95 20.09
CA ARG A 76 -1.43 4.23 20.48
C ARG A 76 -2.14 3.62 19.27
N GLU A 77 -2.35 4.41 18.25
CA GLU A 77 -3.06 4.06 17.03
C GLU A 77 -2.05 3.78 15.91
N VAL A 78 -2.39 2.80 15.08
CA VAL A 78 -1.57 2.33 13.98
C VAL A 78 -2.44 2.26 12.74
N ILE A 79 -2.07 2.96 11.68
CA ILE A 79 -2.72 2.91 10.38
C ILE A 79 -1.77 2.18 9.42
N ILE A 80 -2.14 0.98 9.02
CA ILE A 80 -1.41 0.22 8.02
C ILE A 80 -1.89 0.67 6.64
N VAL A 81 -0.96 1.05 5.76
CA VAL A 81 -1.27 1.55 4.41
C VAL A 81 -0.69 0.60 3.36
N GLU A 82 -1.55 0.14 2.44
CA GLU A 82 -1.14 -0.56 1.21
C GLU A 82 -1.19 0.42 0.03
N VAL A 83 -0.18 0.40 -0.84
CA VAL A 83 -0.06 1.32 -1.98
C VAL A 83 -0.24 0.56 -3.30
N LYS A 84 -1.15 1.04 -4.15
CA LYS A 84 -1.43 0.46 -5.46
C LYS A 84 -1.36 1.51 -6.56
N THR A 85 -0.69 1.21 -7.67
CA THR A 85 -0.76 2.08 -8.85
C THR A 85 -2.14 2.02 -9.48
N THR A 86 -2.68 0.81 -9.65
CA THR A 86 -4.06 0.55 -10.05
C THR A 86 -4.74 -0.31 -8.99
N LEU A 87 -5.67 0.29 -8.25
CA LEU A 87 -6.45 -0.40 -7.24
C LEU A 87 -7.58 -1.22 -7.88
N ARG A 88 -7.69 -2.49 -7.51
CA ARG A 88 -8.75 -3.42 -7.94
C ARG A 88 -9.50 -3.98 -6.73
N PRO A 89 -10.73 -4.50 -6.92
CA PRO A 89 -11.49 -5.09 -5.81
C PRO A 89 -10.77 -6.25 -5.11
N ASP A 90 -9.95 -7.01 -5.84
CA ASP A 90 -9.18 -8.12 -5.28
C ASP A 90 -8.09 -7.61 -4.33
N ASP A 91 -7.40 -6.52 -4.66
CA ASP A 91 -6.43 -5.88 -3.76
C ASP A 91 -7.07 -5.50 -2.41
N VAL A 92 -8.32 -5.02 -2.44
CA VAL A 92 -9.06 -4.66 -1.21
C VAL A 92 -9.35 -5.91 -0.37
N ARG A 93 -9.73 -7.02 -0.99
CA ARG A 93 -10.01 -8.29 -0.27
C ARG A 93 -8.74 -8.86 0.34
N GLU A 94 -7.66 -8.93 -0.44
CA GLU A 94 -6.36 -9.40 0.01
C GLU A 94 -5.84 -8.57 1.18
N PHE A 95 -5.94 -7.25 1.08
CA PHE A 95 -5.50 -6.36 2.15
C PHE A 95 -6.32 -6.52 3.42
N LEU A 96 -7.65 -6.70 3.33
CA LEU A 96 -8.49 -7.00 4.49
C LEU A 96 -8.10 -8.30 5.18
N ASP A 97 -7.77 -9.34 4.43
CA ASP A 97 -7.34 -10.63 5.00
C ASP A 97 -5.96 -10.51 5.68
N LYS A 98 -5.07 -9.69 5.11
CA LYS A 98 -3.78 -9.35 5.70
C LYS A 98 -3.94 -8.56 7.02
N LEU A 99 -4.84 -7.58 7.06
CA LEU A 99 -5.14 -6.78 8.25
C LEU A 99 -5.68 -7.63 9.42
N LYS A 100 -6.56 -8.62 9.14
CA LYS A 100 -7.07 -9.54 10.18
C LYS A 100 -5.95 -10.27 10.94
N ASN A 101 -4.81 -10.47 10.30
CA ASN A 101 -3.67 -11.18 10.88
C ASN A 101 -2.57 -10.23 11.39
N ALA A 102 -2.75 -8.91 11.30
CA ALA A 102 -1.71 -7.92 11.58
C ALA A 102 -1.12 -8.05 13.00
N LYS A 103 -1.97 -8.21 14.03
CA LYS A 103 -1.52 -8.36 15.43
C LYS A 103 -0.79 -9.67 15.69
N THR A 104 -1.17 -10.73 14.99
CA THR A 104 -0.47 -12.02 15.03
C THR A 104 0.90 -11.87 14.39
N LEU A 105 0.97 -11.33 13.18
CA LEU A 105 2.20 -11.15 12.40
C LEU A 105 3.19 -10.16 13.06
N MET A 106 2.67 -9.09 13.66
CA MET A 106 3.42 -8.02 14.32
C MET A 106 3.04 -7.87 15.81
N PRO A 107 3.51 -8.76 16.70
CA PRO A 107 3.16 -8.70 18.13
C PRO A 107 3.51 -7.39 18.83
N ARG A 108 4.49 -6.63 18.32
CA ARG A 108 4.81 -5.28 18.82
C ARG A 108 3.63 -4.30 18.73
N TYR A 109 2.63 -4.59 17.89
CA TYR A 109 1.42 -3.79 17.73
C TYR A 109 0.16 -4.48 18.31
N ARG A 110 0.33 -5.49 19.16
CA ARG A 110 -0.79 -6.28 19.69
C ARG A 110 -1.79 -5.42 20.49
N ASP A 111 -1.27 -4.51 21.29
CA ASP A 111 -2.08 -3.65 22.18
C ASP A 111 -2.48 -2.33 21.51
N ASN A 112 -2.00 -2.07 20.29
CA ASN A 112 -2.40 -0.92 19.49
C ASN A 112 -3.81 -1.09 18.91
N VAL A 113 -4.45 0.04 18.64
CA VAL A 113 -5.65 0.09 17.79
C VAL A 113 -5.20 0.15 16.34
N ILE A 114 -5.54 -0.87 15.54
CA ILE A 114 -5.11 -0.95 14.14
C ILE A 114 -6.25 -0.54 13.21
N TYR A 115 -5.98 0.41 12.33
CA TYR A 115 -6.82 0.77 11.19
C TYR A 115 -6.10 0.40 9.88
N GLY A 116 -6.86 0.34 8.80
CA GLY A 116 -6.32 0.11 7.46
C GLY A 116 -6.59 1.28 6.52
N ALA A 117 -5.63 1.52 5.62
CA ALA A 117 -5.72 2.48 4.55
C ALA A 117 -5.24 1.89 3.23
N MET A 118 -5.81 2.32 2.11
CA MET A 118 -5.29 2.00 0.78
C MET A 118 -5.02 3.28 0.02
N ALA A 119 -3.79 3.43 -0.45
CA ALA A 119 -3.37 4.52 -1.31
C ALA A 119 -3.36 4.07 -2.77
N TRP A 120 -3.87 4.92 -3.66
CA TRP A 120 -4.02 4.56 -5.07
C TRP A 120 -3.84 5.74 -6.02
N LEU A 121 -3.32 5.46 -7.23
CA LEU A 121 -3.27 6.45 -8.32
C LEU A 121 -4.52 6.37 -9.21
N GLN A 122 -4.86 5.16 -9.65
CA GLN A 122 -6.07 4.85 -10.39
C GLN A 122 -6.86 3.75 -9.69
N ALA A 123 -8.18 3.75 -9.85
CA ALA A 123 -9.05 2.71 -9.30
C ALA A 123 -9.96 2.16 -10.40
N ASN A 124 -10.07 0.84 -10.47
CA ASN A 124 -10.91 0.14 -11.44
C ASN A 124 -12.12 -0.50 -10.74
N ALA A 125 -13.21 -0.67 -11.48
CA ALA A 125 -14.39 -1.41 -11.03
C ALA A 125 -14.95 -0.98 -9.65
N GLY A 126 -14.85 0.31 -9.31
CA GLY A 126 -15.34 0.86 -8.05
C GLY A 126 -14.56 0.41 -6.80
N ALA A 127 -13.30 0.00 -6.96
CA ALA A 127 -12.47 -0.44 -5.85
C ALA A 127 -12.22 0.65 -4.80
N ASP A 128 -12.10 1.91 -5.23
CA ASP A 128 -12.04 3.10 -4.37
C ASP A 128 -13.27 3.22 -3.46
N ARG A 129 -14.47 3.01 -4.00
CA ARG A 129 -15.71 2.96 -3.20
C ARG A 129 -15.73 1.73 -2.29
N MET A 130 -15.18 0.60 -2.75
CA MET A 130 -15.08 -0.60 -1.92
C MET A 130 -14.18 -0.37 -0.69
N VAL A 131 -13.06 0.34 -0.82
CA VAL A 131 -12.18 0.72 0.31
C VAL A 131 -12.99 1.45 1.39
N ILE A 132 -13.73 2.50 0.99
CA ILE A 132 -14.56 3.29 1.91
C ILE A 132 -15.68 2.44 2.52
N ASN A 133 -16.41 1.66 1.71
CA ASN A 133 -17.48 0.78 2.18
C ASN A 133 -17.00 -0.29 3.17
N ARG A 134 -15.74 -0.72 3.05
CA ARG A 134 -15.07 -1.65 3.96
C ARG A 134 -14.48 -0.96 5.19
N ARG A 135 -14.78 0.34 5.37
CA ARG A 135 -14.34 1.18 6.48
C ARG A 135 -12.82 1.28 6.58
N LEU A 136 -12.15 1.33 5.43
CA LEU A 136 -10.74 1.66 5.29
C LEU A 136 -10.58 3.13 4.87
N PHE A 137 -9.49 3.75 5.29
CA PHE A 137 -9.09 5.04 4.74
C PHE A 137 -8.72 4.88 3.25
N SER A 138 -9.17 5.81 2.41
CA SER A 138 -8.91 5.85 0.98
C SER A 138 -8.08 7.08 0.68
N ILE A 139 -6.88 6.86 0.14
CA ILE A 139 -5.89 7.90 -0.12
C ILE A 139 -5.66 7.96 -1.63
N GLN A 140 -6.01 9.07 -2.26
CA GLN A 140 -5.74 9.25 -3.68
C GLN A 140 -4.42 10.01 -3.86
N ALA A 141 -3.48 9.41 -4.59
CA ALA A 141 -2.29 10.13 -5.06
C ALA A 141 -2.70 11.11 -6.17
N VAL A 142 -2.32 12.37 -6.02
CA VAL A 142 -2.69 13.48 -6.90
C VAL A 142 -1.47 14.37 -7.14
N GLY A 143 -1.08 14.56 -8.39
CA GLY A 143 0.08 15.39 -8.73
C GLY A 143 1.35 14.90 -8.03
N ASP A 144 1.93 15.76 -7.20
CA ASP A 144 3.12 15.53 -6.38
C ASP A 144 2.81 15.19 -4.91
N SER A 145 1.53 14.93 -4.57
CA SER A 145 1.10 14.65 -3.20
C SER A 145 -0.02 13.59 -3.14
N ALA A 146 -0.70 13.51 -2.00
CA ALA A 146 -1.84 12.65 -1.77
C ALA A 146 -2.92 13.40 -0.98
N ARG A 147 -4.16 12.89 -1.04
CA ARG A 147 -5.30 13.42 -0.28
C ARG A 147 -6.15 12.30 0.30
N LEU A 148 -6.72 12.52 1.47
CA LEU A 148 -7.74 11.63 2.05
C LEU A 148 -9.09 11.87 1.36
N VAL A 149 -9.66 10.81 0.78
CA VAL A 149 -10.91 10.86 0.00
C VAL A 149 -12.15 10.66 0.89
N ASN A 150 -11.97 10.09 2.07
CA ASN A 150 -13.07 9.87 3.02
C ASN A 150 -13.74 11.20 3.43
N ASP A 151 -15.03 11.11 3.76
CA ASP A 151 -15.80 12.20 4.33
C ASP A 151 -15.30 12.55 5.75
N ALA A 152 -15.64 13.75 6.22
CA ALA A 152 -15.17 14.25 7.52
C ALA A 152 -15.72 13.46 8.72
N ASP A 153 -16.91 12.86 8.57
CA ASP A 153 -17.58 12.02 9.58
C ASP A 153 -17.23 10.53 9.44
N PHE A 154 -16.25 10.19 8.60
CA PHE A 154 -15.87 8.82 8.34
C PHE A 154 -15.34 8.12 9.59
N THR A 155 -16.00 7.02 9.96
CA THR A 155 -15.53 6.13 11.04
C THR A 155 -14.79 4.92 10.47
N PRO A 156 -13.46 4.77 10.72
CA PRO A 156 -12.70 3.63 10.27
C PRO A 156 -13.00 2.37 11.10
N ARG A 157 -12.81 1.19 10.51
CA ARG A 157 -12.90 -0.09 11.20
C ARG A 157 -11.58 -0.40 11.93
N VAL A 158 -11.71 -0.90 13.16
CA VAL A 158 -10.60 -1.46 13.94
C VAL A 158 -10.36 -2.94 13.56
N PHE A 159 -9.09 -3.34 13.48
CA PHE A 159 -8.62 -4.70 13.19
C PHE A 159 -7.80 -5.30 14.34
#